data_AF-Q7VAW2-F1
#
_entry.id   AF-Q7VAW2-F1
#
_cell.length_a   1.000
_cell.length_b   1.000
_cell.length_c   1.000
_cell.angle_alpha   90.00
_cell.angle_beta   90.00
_cell.angle_gamma   90.00
#
_symmetry.space_group_name_H-M   'P 1'
#
loop_
_entity.id
_entity.type
_entity.pdbx_description
1 polymer ?
#
loop_
_entity_poly.entity_id
_entity_poly.type
_entity_poly.pdbx_seq_one_letter_code
_entity_poly.pdbx_strand_id
1 'polypeptide(L)'
;MEKSNHSTNKDLIRRQRQHELLIALIQQQDDLELMDAEGPRFDAKGGNAADPAKWLDRNRRVLAKYQSLVNSSITLDALLDSEGIQCD
;
A
#
# COMPACT_ATOMS: atom_id res chain seq x y z
N MET A 1 4.16 -31.50 16.98
CA MET A 1 3.37 -30.26 16.90
C MET A 1 4.23 -29.00 16.76
N GLU A 2 5.56 -29.05 16.86
CA GLU A 2 6.43 -27.86 16.88
C GLU A 2 6.60 -27.14 15.53
N LYS A 3 6.52 -27.86 14.39
CA LYS A 3 6.71 -27.26 13.05
C LYS A 3 5.68 -26.18 12.71
N SER A 4 4.47 -26.26 13.27
CA SER A 4 3.38 -25.30 13.03
C SER A 4 3.69 -23.91 13.60
N ASN A 5 4.35 -23.86 14.77
CA ASN A 5 4.65 -22.59 15.45
C ASN A 5 5.78 -21.83 14.76
N HIS A 6 6.77 -22.55 14.22
CA HIS A 6 7.91 -21.95 13.53
C HIS A 6 7.52 -21.26 12.22
N SER A 7 6.64 -21.89 11.42
CA SER A 7 6.14 -21.28 10.18
C SER A 7 5.32 -20.02 10.47
N THR A 8 4.45 -20.09 11.47
CA THR A 8 3.61 -18.95 11.87
C THR A 8 4.46 -17.77 12.34
N ASN A 9 5.54 -18.04 13.08
CA ASN A 9 6.44 -17.00 13.55
C ASN A 9 7.22 -16.34 12.39
N LYS A 10 7.72 -17.13 11.44
CA LYS A 10 8.35 -16.61 10.21
C LYS A 10 7.40 -15.73 9.41
N ASP A 11 6.13 -16.13 9.27
CA ASP A 11 5.13 -15.33 8.56
C ASP A 11 4.83 -14.00 9.26
N LEU A 12 4.85 -13.98 10.59
CA LEU A 12 4.69 -12.75 11.37
C LEU A 12 5.89 -11.82 11.22
N ILE A 13 7.11 -12.35 11.30
CA ILE A 13 8.35 -11.57 11.10
C ILE A 13 8.38 -10.97 9.69
N ARG A 14 8.08 -11.78 8.66
CA ARG A 14 8.01 -11.31 7.27
C ARG A 14 6.97 -10.19 7.10
N ARG A 15 5.77 -10.37 7.66
CA ARG A 15 4.73 -9.32 7.64
C ARG A 15 5.16 -8.04 8.33
N GLN A 16 5.83 -8.15 9.48
CA GLN A 16 6.31 -7.00 10.24
C GLN A 16 7.37 -6.22 9.44
N ARG A 17 8.35 -6.91 8.88
CA ARG A 17 9.40 -6.29 8.06
C ARG A 17 8.84 -5.62 6.81
N GLN A 18 7.92 -6.28 6.10
CA GLN A 18 7.25 -5.71 4.93
C GLN A 18 6.45 -4.44 5.31
N HIS A 19 5.80 -4.44 6.48
CA HIS A 19 5.09 -3.28 7.00
C HIS A 19 6.03 -2.10 7.29
N GLU A 20 7.18 -2.36 7.92
CA GLU A 20 8.20 -1.34 8.19
C GLU A 20 8.78 -0.74 6.90
N LEU A 21 9.08 -1.58 5.91
CA LEU A 21 9.51 -1.14 4.59
C LEU A 21 8.45 -0.26 3.91
N LEU A 22 7.19 -0.65 3.99
CA LEU A 22 6.09 0.14 3.44
C LEU A 22 5.96 1.50 4.14
N ILE A 23 6.07 1.55 5.47
CA ILE A 23 6.05 2.82 6.22
C ILE A 23 7.21 3.71 5.78
N ALA A 24 8.43 3.18 5.66
CA ALA A 24 9.59 3.94 5.22
C ALA A 24 9.39 4.51 3.80
N LEU A 25 8.86 3.71 2.86
CA LEU A 25 8.55 4.16 1.51
C LEU A 25 7.48 5.25 1.48
N ILE A 26 6.44 5.14 2.33
CA ILE A 26 5.39 6.17 2.48
C ILE A 26 5.99 7.47 3.03
N GLN A 27 6.86 7.41 4.03
CA GLN A 27 7.50 8.58 4.63
C GLN A 27 8.42 9.33 3.64
N GLN A 28 8.91 8.65 2.61
CA GLN A 28 9.70 9.27 1.54
C GLN A 28 8.84 9.98 0.48
N GLN A 29 7.51 9.81 0.49
CA GLN A 29 6.64 10.48 -0.46
C GLN A 29 6.25 11.88 0.04
N ASP A 30 6.65 12.92 -0.69
CA ASP A 30 6.39 14.32 -0.30
C ASP A 30 4.91 14.71 -0.32
N ASP A 31 4.12 14.14 -1.24
CA ASP A 31 2.69 14.45 -1.41
C ASP A 31 1.89 13.20 -1.77
N LEU A 32 1.75 12.31 -0.77
CA LEU A 32 0.95 11.10 -0.92
C LEU A 32 -0.54 11.43 -0.75
N GLU A 33 -1.16 11.78 -1.86
CA GLU A 33 -2.60 12.03 -1.95
C GLU A 33 -3.43 10.83 -1.47
N LEU A 34 -4.49 11.10 -0.70
CA LEU A 34 -5.49 10.10 -0.33
C LEU A 34 -6.57 9.97 -1.43
N MET A 35 -7.25 8.81 -1.47
CA MET A 35 -8.41 8.63 -2.33
C MET A 35 -9.60 9.46 -1.81
N ASP A 36 -10.38 10.01 -2.73
CA ASP A 36 -11.62 10.71 -2.39
C ASP A 36 -12.71 9.66 -2.10
N ALA A 37 -13.07 9.51 -0.82
CA ALA A 37 -14.08 8.55 -0.36
C ALA A 37 -15.51 8.93 -0.74
N GLU A 38 -15.78 10.24 -0.84
CA GLU A 38 -17.07 10.76 -1.29
C GLU A 38 -17.14 10.67 -2.82
N GLY A 39 -18.05 9.83 -3.31
CA GLY A 39 -18.33 9.72 -4.73
C GLY A 39 -19.03 10.97 -5.28
N PRO A 40 -19.07 11.13 -6.61
CA PRO A 40 -19.85 12.16 -7.27
C PRO A 40 -21.30 12.08 -6.80
N ARG A 41 -21.81 13.17 -6.21
CA ARG A 41 -23.22 13.27 -5.81
C ARG A 41 -24.08 13.43 -7.06
N PHE A 42 -24.67 12.32 -7.52
CA PHE A 42 -25.53 12.28 -8.72
C PHE A 42 -26.86 13.06 -8.54
N ASP A 43 -27.18 13.48 -7.32
CA ASP A 43 -28.40 14.21 -6.94
C ASP A 43 -28.23 15.74 -6.92
N ALA A 44 -27.02 16.27 -7.18
CA ALA A 44 -26.74 17.70 -7.16
C ALA A 44 -27.37 18.44 -8.37
N LYS A 45 -28.65 18.82 -8.25
CA LYS A 45 -29.29 19.82 -9.12
C LYS A 45 -28.71 21.22 -8.86
N GLY A 46 -27.48 21.46 -9.28
CA GLY A 46 -26.87 22.78 -9.23
C GLY A 46 -25.35 22.74 -9.34
N GLY A 47 -24.83 23.15 -10.50
CA GLY A 47 -23.52 23.77 -10.76
C GLY A 47 -22.20 23.09 -10.36
N ASN A 48 -22.18 22.28 -9.29
CA ASN A 48 -20.99 21.75 -8.63
C ASN A 48 -21.02 20.21 -8.49
N ALA A 49 -21.74 19.51 -9.38
CA ALA A 49 -21.60 18.07 -9.49
C ALA A 49 -20.19 17.76 -10.02
N ALA A 50 -19.30 17.27 -9.15
CA ALA A 50 -17.97 16.83 -9.55
C ALA A 50 -18.11 15.80 -10.68
N ASP A 51 -17.37 15.98 -11.76
CA ASP A 51 -17.40 15.08 -12.92
C ASP A 51 -17.00 13.66 -12.49
N PRO A 52 -17.90 12.66 -12.60
CA PRO A 52 -17.62 11.30 -12.20
C PRO A 52 -16.40 10.68 -12.88
N ALA A 53 -16.14 11.06 -14.14
CA ALA A 53 -14.97 10.59 -14.86
C ALA A 53 -13.69 11.13 -14.22
N LYS A 54 -13.66 12.42 -13.86
CA LYS A 54 -12.50 13.04 -13.20
C LYS A 54 -12.23 12.47 -11.81
N TRP A 55 -13.28 12.22 -11.02
CA TRP A 55 -13.15 11.57 -9.71
C TRP A 55 -12.56 10.16 -9.85
N LEU A 56 -13.09 9.37 -10.78
CA LEU A 56 -12.61 8.01 -11.03
C LEU A 56 -11.14 8.01 -11.49
N ASP A 57 -10.78 8.89 -12.42
CA ASP A 57 -9.41 9.00 -12.92
C ASP A 57 -8.43 9.45 -11.83
N ARG A 58 -8.85 10.36 -10.94
CA ARG A 58 -8.06 10.75 -9.76
C ARG A 58 -7.83 9.56 -8.84
N ASN A 59 -8.89 8.85 -8.43
CA ASN A 59 -8.77 7.70 -7.54
C ASN A 59 -7.97 6.55 -8.16
N ARG A 60 -8.08 6.32 -9.48
CA ARG A 60 -7.22 5.36 -10.19
C ARG A 60 -5.74 5.73 -10.12
N ARG A 61 -5.40 7.00 -10.33
CA ARG A 61 -4.00 7.48 -10.21
C ARG A 61 -3.47 7.33 -8.80
N VAL A 62 -4.27 7.70 -7.79
CA VAL A 62 -3.91 7.56 -6.38
C VAL A 62 -3.70 6.10 -6.02
N LEU A 63 -4.63 5.22 -6.38
CA LEU A 63 -4.51 3.77 -6.14
C LEU A 63 -3.26 3.18 -6.79
N ALA A 64 -2.94 3.58 -8.02
CA ALA A 64 -1.73 3.13 -8.72
C ALA A 64 -0.45 3.54 -7.97
N LYS A 65 -0.39 4.76 -7.40
CA LYS A 65 0.74 5.19 -6.55
C LYS A 65 0.88 4.28 -5.32
N TYR A 66 -0.19 4.03 -4.57
CA TYR A 66 -0.16 3.13 -3.42
C TYR A 66 0.25 1.70 -3.78
N GLN A 67 -0.30 1.16 -4.88
CA GLN A 67 0.07 -0.17 -5.37
C GLN A 67 1.56 -0.25 -5.70
N SER A 68 2.13 0.80 -6.30
CA SER A 68 3.56 0.86 -6.56
C SER A 68 4.38 0.76 -5.27
N LEU A 69 4.00 1.49 -4.21
CA LEU A 69 4.69 1.45 -2.92
C LEU A 69 4.62 0.07 -2.27
N VAL A 70 3.45 -0.56 -2.28
CA VAL A 70 3.25 -1.92 -1.76
C VAL A 70 4.07 -2.93 -2.56
N ASN A 71 4.07 -2.83 -3.89
CA ASN A 71 4.85 -3.73 -4.74
C ASN A 71 6.36 -3.55 -4.48
N SER A 72 6.83 -2.30 -4.32
CA SER A 72 8.21 -2.02 -3.94
C SER A 72 8.58 -2.61 -2.59
N SER A 73 7.72 -2.51 -1.57
CA SER A 73 8.00 -3.12 -0.26
C SER A 73 8.09 -4.64 -0.34
N ILE A 74 7.24 -5.30 -1.14
CA ILE A 74 7.32 -6.74 -1.42
C ILE A 74 8.63 -7.10 -2.11
N THR A 75 9.03 -6.33 -3.12
CA THR A 75 10.28 -6.57 -3.85
C THR A 75 11.49 -6.43 -2.92
N LEU A 76 11.56 -5.36 -2.12
CA LEU A 76 12.64 -5.16 -1.15
C LEU A 76 12.67 -6.27 -0.10
N ASP A 77 11.51 -6.67 0.42
CA ASP A 77 11.39 -7.79 1.37
C ASP A 77 11.93 -9.11 0.77
N ALA A 78 11.60 -9.40 -0.49
CA ALA A 78 12.10 -10.58 -1.19
C ALA A 78 13.61 -10.52 -1.45
N LEU A 79 14.16 -9.33 -1.74
CA LEU A 79 15.60 -9.14 -1.90
C LEU A 79 16.34 -9.38 -0.57
N LEU A 80 15.84 -8.83 0.54
CA LEU A 80 16.42 -9.04 1.86
C LEU A 80 16.37 -10.51 2.30
N ASP A 81 15.28 -11.22 2.01
CA ASP A 81 15.19 -12.67 2.25
C ASP A 81 16.21 -13.46 1.39
N SER A 82 16.50 -12.99 0.17
CA SER A 82 17.47 -13.63 -0.72
C SER A 82 18.92 -13.40 -0.31
N GLU A 83 19.21 -12.26 0.33
CA GLU A 83 20.55 -11.91 0.82
C GLU A 83 20.94 -12.70 2.08
N GLY A 84 20.02 -13.49 2.64
CA GLY A 84 20.34 -14.34 3.79
C GLY A 84 20.75 -13.53 5.02
N ILE A 85 20.27 -12.28 5.15
CA ILE A 85 20.38 -11.49 6.39
C ILE A 85 19.49 -12.16 7.44
N GLN A 86 19.91 -13.34 7.87
CA GLN A 86 19.50 -13.93 9.11
C GLN A 86 20.16 -13.05 10.17
N CYS A 87 19.35 -12.24 10.86
CA CYS A 87 19.79 -11.68 12.12
C CYS A 87 20.18 -12.86 13.01
N ASP A 88 21.49 -13.05 13.20
CA ASP A 88 22.05 -13.78 14.33
C ASP A 88 21.65 -13.12 15.65
#